data_AF-A0A0R3Q743-F1
#
_entry.id   AF-A0A0R3Q743-F1
#
_cell.length_a   1.000
_cell.length_b   1.000
_cell.length_c   1.000
_cell.angle_alpha   90.00
_cell.angle_beta   90.00
_cell.angle_gamma   90.00
#
_symmetry.space_group_name_H-M   'P 1'
#
loop_
_entity.id
_entity.type
_entity.pdbx_description
1 polymer ?
#
loop_
_entity_poly.entity_id
_entity_poly.type
_entity_poly.pdbx_seq_one_letter_code
_entity_poly.pdbx_strand_id
1 'polypeptide(L)'
;VVLFAAVHAPKIGNNNVFGARCQVGPNTTVTRGCFIGTNCMAMLREELPENTVIYGKSNSRRVARDPPQIQTSQLEYLRKALERFHYLIKSS
;
A
#
# COMPACT_ATOMS: atom_id res chain seq x y z
N VAL A 1 6.45 12.93 13.98
CA VAL A 1 6.29 11.46 14.03
C VAL A 1 5.20 11.07 13.04
N VAL A 2 5.54 10.40 11.93
CA VAL A 2 4.55 9.99 10.93
C VAL A 2 3.83 8.73 11.44
N LEU A 3 2.57 8.87 11.84
CA LEU A 3 1.76 7.76 12.38
C LEU A 3 0.92 7.04 11.31
N PHE A 4 0.80 7.62 10.12
CA PHE A 4 -0.03 7.13 9.01
C PHE A 4 0.82 6.71 7.81
N ALA A 5 0.28 5.88 6.92
CA ALA A 5 0.91 5.60 5.62
C ALA A 5 0.71 6.79 4.68
N ALA A 6 1.78 7.24 4.02
CA ALA A 6 1.75 8.35 3.06
C ALA A 6 2.13 7.83 1.67
N VAL A 7 1.20 7.88 0.72
CA VAL A 7 1.41 7.36 -0.64
C VAL A 7 1.22 8.49 -1.64
N HIS A 8 2.33 8.99 -2.19
CA HIS A 8 2.33 10.08 -3.17
C HIS A 8 2.53 9.61 -4.62
N ALA A 9 2.44 8.30 -4.88
CA ALA A 9 2.71 7.71 -6.19
C ALA A 9 1.85 8.32 -7.33
N PRO A 10 2.42 8.60 -8.51
CA PRO A 10 1.69 9.15 -9.65
C PRO A 10 0.72 8.12 -10.26
N LYS A 11 1.01 6.82 -10.06
CA LYS A 11 0.15 5.70 -10.50
C LYS A 11 0.31 4.54 -9.52
N ILE A 12 -0.83 3.93 -9.18
CA ILE A 12 -0.93 2.74 -8.33
C ILE A 12 -1.80 1.72 -9.07
N GLY A 13 -1.27 0.54 -9.36
CA GLY A 13 -2.04 -0.57 -9.94
C GLY A 13 -2.78 -1.41 -8.89
N ASN A 14 -3.10 -2.65 -9.26
CA ASN A 14 -4.02 -3.51 -8.51
C ASN A 14 -3.31 -4.45 -7.52
N ASN A 15 -4.04 -4.87 -6.49
CA ASN A 15 -3.59 -5.86 -5.49
C ASN A 15 -2.28 -5.47 -4.78
N ASN A 16 -2.12 -4.19 -4.49
CA ASN A 16 -0.99 -3.66 -3.72
C ASN A 16 -1.33 -3.60 -2.24
N VAL A 17 -0.33 -3.77 -1.38
CA VAL A 17 -0.49 -3.67 0.08
C VAL A 17 0.50 -2.64 0.62
N PHE A 18 -0.04 -1.65 1.34
CA PHE A 18 0.74 -0.60 1.99
C PHE A 18 0.67 -0.79 3.51
N GLY A 19 1.82 -1.10 4.10
CA GLY A 19 1.95 -1.28 5.55
C GLY A 19 1.79 0.03 6.31
N ALA A 20 1.46 -0.08 7.59
CA ALA A 20 1.32 1.10 8.44
C ALA A 20 2.62 1.92 8.45
N ARG A 21 2.51 3.25 8.43
CA ARG A 21 3.65 4.19 8.43
C ARG A 21 4.59 4.06 7.23
N CYS A 22 4.19 3.39 6.15
CA CYS A 22 5.01 3.38 4.94
C CYS A 22 5.00 4.75 4.26
N GLN A 23 6.03 5.04 3.48
CA GLN A 23 6.10 6.23 2.63
C GLN A 23 6.39 5.83 1.19
N VAL A 24 5.65 6.37 0.23
CA VAL A 24 5.88 6.18 -1.20
C VAL A 24 6.02 7.55 -1.87
N GLY A 25 7.12 7.74 -2.60
CA GLY A 25 7.48 9.02 -3.18
C GLY A 25 6.68 9.39 -4.44
N PRO A 26 6.64 10.68 -4.79
CA PRO A 26 5.91 11.20 -5.96
C PRO A 26 6.46 10.76 -7.32
N ASN A 27 7.66 10.18 -7.33
CA ASN A 27 8.31 9.68 -8.54
C ASN A 27 8.33 8.14 -8.60
N THR A 28 7.63 7.48 -7.68
CA THR A 28 7.57 6.01 -7.60
C THR A 28 6.25 5.51 -8.17
N THR A 29 6.28 4.88 -9.33
CA THR A 29 5.09 4.21 -9.88
C THR A 29 4.96 2.82 -9.25
N VAL A 30 3.81 2.53 -8.65
CA VAL A 30 3.54 1.20 -8.07
C VAL A 30 2.70 0.42 -9.09
N THR A 31 3.21 -0.70 -9.58
CA THR A 31 2.51 -1.54 -10.55
C THR A 31 1.46 -2.41 -9.87
N ARG A 32 1.52 -3.74 -9.99
CA ARG A 32 0.57 -4.68 -9.40
C ARG A 32 1.27 -5.69 -8.50
N GLY A 33 0.55 -6.15 -7.48
CA GLY A 33 1.08 -7.14 -6.53
C GLY A 33 2.23 -6.63 -5.66
N CYS A 34 2.47 -5.32 -5.58
CA CYS A 34 3.54 -4.77 -4.76
C CYS A 34 3.17 -4.77 -3.27
N PHE A 35 4.14 -5.05 -2.41
CA PHE A 35 4.00 -5.00 -0.95
C PHE A 35 5.02 -4.01 -0.37
N ILE A 36 4.54 -2.93 0.23
CA ILE A 36 5.38 -1.97 0.95
C ILE A 36 5.23 -2.24 2.44
N GLY A 37 6.29 -2.73 3.08
CA GLY A 37 6.26 -3.12 4.48
C GLY A 37 5.98 -1.97 5.44
N THR A 38 5.59 -2.33 6.66
CA THR A 38 5.42 -1.39 7.77
C THR A 38 6.69 -0.58 7.99
N ASN A 39 6.56 0.74 8.14
CA ASN A 39 7.69 1.66 8.34
C ASN A 39 8.77 1.58 7.23
N CYS A 40 8.42 1.12 6.03
CA CYS A 40 9.31 1.12 4.88
C CYS A 40 9.12 2.38 4.03
N MET A 41 10.18 2.80 3.32
CA MET A 41 10.18 3.96 2.44
C MET A 41 10.52 3.54 1.01
N ALA A 42 9.58 3.76 0.09
CA ALA A 42 9.71 3.59 -1.35
C ALA A 42 9.85 4.95 -2.02
N MET A 43 11.01 5.60 -1.84
CA MET A 43 11.32 6.94 -2.39
C MET A 43 12.12 6.81 -3.69
N LEU A 44 11.60 6.01 -4.62
CA LEU A 44 12.29 5.65 -5.85
C LEU A 44 11.86 6.58 -6.99
N ARG A 45 12.71 6.73 -8.01
CA ARG A 45 12.39 7.47 -9.25
C ARG A 45 12.21 6.52 -10.42
N GLU A 46 11.50 5.42 -10.16
CA GLU A 46 11.31 4.33 -11.09
C GLU A 46 9.91 3.73 -10.95
N GLU A 47 9.55 2.90 -11.91
CA GLU A 47 8.41 2.01 -11.83
C GLU A 47 8.82 0.73 -11.10
N LEU A 48 8.09 0.36 -10.04
CA LEU A 48 8.30 -0.89 -9.34
C LEU A 48 7.84 -2.07 -10.19
N PRO A 49 8.72 -3.02 -10.59
CA PRO A 49 8.31 -4.31 -11.12
C PRO A 49 7.19 -5.00 -10.35
N GLU A 50 6.38 -5.78 -11.08
CA GLU A 50 5.30 -6.55 -10.48
C GLU A 50 5.81 -7.44 -9.34
N ASN A 51 4.96 -7.65 -8.33
CA ASN A 51 5.28 -8.47 -7.17
C ASN A 51 6.50 -7.99 -6.36
N THR A 52 6.87 -6.71 -6.48
CA THR A 52 7.95 -6.14 -5.68
C THR A 52 7.54 -6.05 -4.20
N VAL A 53 8.38 -6.56 -3.33
CA VAL A 53 8.26 -6.46 -1.87
C VAL A 53 9.39 -5.59 -1.33
N ILE A 54 9.04 -4.50 -0.64
CA ILE A 54 9.98 -3.66 0.11
C ILE A 54 9.80 -3.96 1.60
N TYR A 55 10.88 -4.31 2.29
CA TYR A 55 10.82 -4.78 3.67
C TYR A 55 12.08 -4.43 4.48
N GLY A 56 11.94 -4.57 5.80
CA GLY A 56 13.04 -4.35 6.74
C GLY A 56 13.38 -2.87 6.95
N LYS A 57 14.19 -2.60 7.97
CA LYS A 57 14.58 -1.22 8.33
C LYS A 57 15.40 -0.53 7.24
N SER A 58 16.09 -1.31 6.42
CA SER A 58 16.93 -0.82 5.32
C SER A 58 16.19 -0.70 3.99
N ASN A 59 14.86 -0.89 3.98
CA ASN A 59 14.04 -0.86 2.75
C ASN A 59 14.56 -1.82 1.66
N SER A 60 15.00 -3.01 2.07
CA SER A 60 15.48 -4.05 1.14
C SER A 60 14.36 -4.48 0.20
N ARG A 61 14.74 -4.83 -1.02
CA ARG A 61 13.81 -5.16 -2.10
C ARG A 61 13.97 -6.60 -2.57
N ARG A 62 12.86 -7.25 -2.85
CA ARG A 62 12.82 -8.52 -3.58
C ARG A 62 11.63 -8.55 -4.53
N VAL A 63 11.67 -9.44 -5.51
CA VAL A 63 10.49 -9.79 -6.31
C VAL A 63 9.95 -11.11 -5.79
N ALA A 64 8.69 -11.12 -5.35
CA ALA A 64 8.01 -12.32 -4.92
C ALA A 64 7.54 -13.14 -6.13
N ARG A 65 7.52 -14.47 -5.98
CA ARG A 65 6.97 -15.38 -7.00
C ARG A 65 5.46 -15.22 -7.14
N ASP A 66 4.79 -15.12 -5.99
CA ASP A 66 3.35 -14.95 -5.91
C ASP A 66 2.99 -13.54 -5.44
N PRO A 67 1.86 -12.98 -5.90
CA PRO A 67 1.37 -11.70 -5.41
C PRO A 67 0.97 -11.80 -3.92
N PRO A 68 0.83 -10.65 -3.23
CA PRO A 68 0.34 -10.59 -1.87
C PRO A 68 -1.00 -11.31 -1.77
N GLN A 69 -1.12 -12.20 -0.79
CA GLN A 69 -2.38 -12.88 -0.54
C GLN A 69 -3.46 -11.85 -0.21
N ILE A 70 -4.62 -12.00 -0.84
CA ILE A 70 -5.76 -11.14 -0.61
C ILE A 70 -6.22 -11.37 0.84
N GLN A 71 -6.17 -10.33 1.65
CA GLN A 71 -6.63 -10.36 3.04
C GLN A 71 -8.15 -10.22 3.09
N THR A 72 -8.86 -11.28 2.69
CA THR A 72 -10.33 -11.31 2.55
C THR A 72 -11.05 -10.87 3.83
N SER A 73 -10.58 -11.30 5.00
CA SER A 73 -11.15 -10.90 6.29
C SER A 73 -11.01 -9.40 6.57
N GLN A 74 -9.86 -8.80 6.22
CA GLN A 74 -9.66 -7.36 6.38
C GLN A 74 -10.49 -6.56 5.39
N LEU A 75 -10.62 -7.04 4.15
CA LEU A 75 -11.50 -6.42 3.15
C LEU A 75 -12.96 -6.45 3.58
N GLU A 76 -13.44 -7.59 4.09
CA GLU A 76 -14.81 -7.72 4.59
C GLU A 76 -15.05 -6.82 5.80
N TYR A 77 -14.07 -6.70 6.70
CA TYR A 77 -14.14 -5.76 7.82
C TYR A 77 -14.25 -4.30 7.33
N LEU A 78 -13.38 -3.89 6.39
CA LEU A 78 -13.42 -2.56 5.80
C LEU A 78 -14.76 -2.31 5.09
N ARG A 79 -15.28 -3.29 4.35
CA ARG A 79 -16.58 -3.20 3.65
C ARG A 79 -17.71 -2.94 4.64
N LYS A 80 -17.79 -3.72 5.73
CA LYS A 80 -18.78 -3.52 6.81
C LYS A 80 -18.59 -2.21 7.55
N ALA A 81 -17.36 -1.76 7.75
CA ALA A 81 -17.07 -0.47 8.36
C ALA A 81 -17.59 0.66 7.45
N LEU A 82 -17.28 0.64 6.16
CA LEU A 82 -17.76 1.62 5.19
C LEU A 82 -19.30 1.68 5.16
N GLU A 83 -20.00 0.54 5.16
CA GLU A 83 -21.46 0.50 5.25
C GLU A 83 -22.00 1.19 6.51
N ARG A 84 -21.31 1.08 7.66
CA ARG A 84 -21.68 1.77 8.89
C ARG A 84 -21.39 3.27 8.83
N PHE A 85 -20.29 3.67 8.19
CA PHE A 85 -19.84 5.06 8.15
C PHE A 85 -20.36 5.85 6.93
N HIS A 86 -21.01 5.21 5.94
CA HIS A 86 -21.43 5.90 4.71
C HIS A 86 -22.48 7.00 4.97
N TYR A 87 -23.34 6.81 5.98
CA TYR A 87 -24.32 7.82 6.39
C TYR A 87 -23.69 9.04 7.08
N LEU A 88 -22.48 8.91 7.63
CA LEU A 88 -21.78 10.01 8.32
C LEU A 88 -21.10 10.99 7.34
N ILE A 89 -20.90 10.58 6.09
CA ILE A 89 -20.29 11.41 5.04
C ILE A 89 -21.36 12.28 4.33
N LYS A 90 -22.65 11.99 4.52
CA LYS A 90 -23.77 12.68 3.84
C LYS A 90 -24.32 13.91 4.58
N SER A 91 -23.50 14.55 5.43
CA SER A 91 -23.85 15.78 6.13
C SER A 91 -22.85 16.89 5.81
N SER A 92 -22.84 17.34 4.55
CA SER A 92 -22.38 18.65 4.08
C SER A 92 -22.95 18.89 2.69
#